data_AF-A0A954GUJ8-F1
#
_entry.id   AF-A0A954GUJ8-F1
#
_cell.length_a   1.000
_cell.length_b   1.000
_cell.length_c   1.000
_cell.angle_alpha   90.00
_cell.angle_beta   90.00
_cell.angle_gamma   90.00
#
_symmetry.space_group_name_H-M   'P 1'
#
loop_
_entity.id
_entity.type
_entity.pdbx_description
1 polymer ?
#
loop_
_entity_poly.entity_id
_entity_poly.type
_entity_poly.pdbx_seq_one_letter_code
_entity_poly.pdbx_strand_id
1 'polypeptide(L)'
;MKLLETLTQTPGVPGRESRVRLVIEEYLREHNLVDEIHVDALGSLIAVRHPRPKGKKKSAEAPLKVMLAAHMDQIGFLVNDIANDGFLRVNPVGGFDTRNLFARRVRVCTRDGDLPGVMNPAGRPIHIATEDEKRKVPDITEFFIDLGLPGVEVQRQVKIGDMVVLDGPFAEVGDYVVS
;
A
#
# COMPACT_ATOMS: atom_id res chain seq x y z
N MET A 1 13.09 15.49 -0.18
CA MET A 1 12.94 14.16 0.43
C MET A 1 11.60 13.96 1.12
N LYS A 2 11.08 14.93 1.89
CA LYS A 2 9.77 14.83 2.59
C LYS A 2 8.59 14.30 1.76
N LEU A 3 8.41 14.76 0.52
CA LEU A 3 7.33 14.25 -0.35
C LEU A 3 7.52 12.75 -0.64
N LEU A 4 8.74 12.33 -1.00
CA LEU A 4 9.02 10.94 -1.33
C LEU A 4 8.75 10.04 -0.13
N GLU A 5 9.23 10.42 1.06
CA GLU A 5 8.95 9.73 2.31
C GLU A 5 7.43 9.64 2.56
N THR A 6 6.69 10.73 2.39
CA THR A 6 5.23 10.73 2.58
C THR A 6 4.55 9.77 1.59
N LEU A 7 4.95 9.80 0.32
CA LEU A 7 4.38 8.93 -0.71
C LEU A 7 4.65 7.45 -0.44
N THR A 8 5.89 7.08 -0.09
CA THR A 8 6.24 5.66 0.13
C THR A 8 5.74 5.11 1.47
N GLN A 9 5.50 5.98 2.45
CA GLN A 9 5.00 5.58 3.77
C GLN A 9 3.46 5.63 3.88
N THR A 10 2.77 6.16 2.87
CA THR A 10 1.30 6.24 2.83
C THR A 10 0.71 4.93 2.29
N PRO A 11 -0.11 4.20 3.08
CA PRO A 11 -0.71 2.96 2.62
C PRO A 11 -1.70 3.17 1.47
N GLY A 12 -1.61 2.31 0.44
CA GLY A 12 -2.57 2.27 -0.65
C GLY A 12 -2.43 1.00 -1.48
N VAL A 13 -3.20 -0.05 -1.16
CA VAL A 13 -3.20 -1.29 -1.97
C VAL A 13 -4.15 -1.15 -3.17
N PRO A 14 -4.09 -2.05 -4.18
CA PRO A 14 -5.02 -2.02 -5.30
C PRO A 14 -6.49 -1.97 -4.85
N GLY A 15 -7.24 -0.98 -5.34
CA GLY A 15 -8.63 -0.69 -4.98
C GLY A 15 -8.84 0.04 -3.65
N ARG A 16 -7.76 0.49 -2.98
CA ARG A 16 -7.76 1.22 -1.70
C ARG A 16 -6.76 2.38 -1.69
N GLU A 17 -6.57 3.05 -2.81
CA GLU A 17 -5.57 4.09 -3.05
C GLU A 17 -5.96 5.48 -2.51
N SER A 18 -7.08 5.58 -1.80
CA SER A 18 -7.65 6.89 -1.43
C SER A 18 -6.73 7.73 -0.55
N ARG A 19 -5.94 7.12 0.35
CA ARG A 19 -5.01 7.85 1.23
C ARG A 19 -3.86 8.47 0.43
N VAL A 20 -3.18 7.68 -0.41
CA VAL A 20 -2.08 8.16 -1.25
C VAL A 20 -2.58 9.17 -2.30
N ARG A 21 -3.78 8.96 -2.84
CA ARG A 21 -4.42 9.93 -3.74
C ARG A 21 -4.59 11.30 -3.10
N LEU A 22 -5.06 11.35 -1.85
CA LEU A 22 -5.24 12.61 -1.11
C LEU A 22 -3.90 13.33 -0.92
N VAL A 23 -2.83 12.61 -0.55
CA VAL A 23 -1.49 13.18 -0.44
C VAL A 23 -1.03 13.83 -1.75
N ILE A 24 -1.22 13.13 -2.88
CA ILE A 24 -0.85 13.66 -4.20
C ILE A 24 -1.70 14.88 -4.56
N GLU A 25 -3.02 14.80 -4.36
CA GLU A 25 -3.94 15.89 -4.66
C GLU A 25 -3.62 17.15 -3.85
N GLU A 26 -3.40 17.01 -2.55
CA GLU A 26 -3.02 18.12 -1.65
C GLU A 26 -1.73 18.77 -2.12
N TYR A 27 -0.69 17.97 -2.38
CA TYR A 27 0.60 18.48 -2.87
C TYR A 27 0.46 19.24 -4.21
N LEU A 28 -0.31 18.72 -5.16
CA LEU A 28 -0.56 19.37 -6.45
C LEU A 28 -1.24 20.74 -6.29
N ARG A 29 -2.23 20.82 -5.38
CA ARG A 29 -2.97 22.06 -5.08
C ARG A 29 -2.11 23.09 -4.36
N GLU A 30 -1.40 22.69 -3.30
CA GLU A 30 -0.54 23.57 -2.50
C GLU A 30 0.55 24.23 -3.34
N HIS A 31 1.12 23.49 -4.30
CA HIS A 31 2.19 23.98 -5.16
C HIS A 31 1.71 24.58 -6.50
N ASN A 32 0.39 24.65 -6.73
CA ASN A 32 -0.22 25.21 -7.94
C ASN A 32 0.38 24.64 -9.25
N LEU A 33 0.59 23.33 -9.29
CA LEU A 33 1.29 22.65 -10.39
C LEU A 33 0.39 22.37 -11.59
N VAL A 34 -0.93 22.34 -11.38
CA VAL A 34 -1.95 21.94 -12.35
C VAL A 34 -3.12 22.92 -12.32
N ASP A 35 -3.90 22.96 -13.40
CA ASP A 35 -5.04 23.88 -13.53
C ASP A 35 -6.38 23.18 -13.24
N GLU A 36 -6.47 21.86 -13.47
CA GLU A 36 -7.65 21.05 -13.16
C GLU A 36 -7.26 19.72 -12.51
N ILE A 37 -8.11 19.23 -11.61
CA ILE A 37 -7.97 17.93 -10.96
C ILE A 37 -9.35 17.27 -10.94
N HIS A 38 -9.43 16.02 -11.37
CA HIS A 38 -10.60 15.18 -11.18
C HIS A 38 -10.19 13.73 -10.91
N VAL A 39 -11.13 12.96 -10.37
CA VAL A 39 -10.94 11.54 -10.05
C VAL A 39 -11.91 10.74 -10.91
N ASP A 40 -11.41 9.70 -11.59
CA ASP A 40 -12.28 8.81 -12.37
C ASP A 40 -13.10 7.86 -11.47
N ALA A 41 -13.97 7.05 -12.08
CA ALA A 41 -14.86 6.15 -11.34
C ALA A 41 -14.12 5.03 -10.58
N LEU A 42 -12.90 4.66 -11.00
CA LEU A 42 -12.08 3.64 -10.34
C LEU A 42 -11.18 4.24 -9.26
N GLY A 43 -10.93 5.55 -9.32
CA GLY A 43 -10.18 6.29 -8.31
C GLY A 43 -8.88 6.90 -8.81
N SER A 44 -8.55 6.83 -10.11
CA SER A 44 -7.33 7.44 -10.66
C SER A 44 -7.39 8.96 -10.56
N LEU A 45 -6.31 9.59 -10.11
CA LEU A 45 -6.19 11.04 -10.06
C LEU A 45 -5.71 11.59 -11.41
N ILE A 46 -6.56 12.35 -12.08
CA ILE A 46 -6.25 12.97 -13.37
C ILE A 46 -6.03 14.46 -13.14
N ALA A 47 -4.78 14.89 -13.30
CA ALA A 47 -4.36 16.27 -13.13
C ALA A 47 -3.94 16.88 -14.47
N VAL A 48 -4.56 18.00 -14.84
CA VAL A 48 -4.39 18.62 -16.17
C VAL A 48 -3.68 19.95 -16.03
N ARG A 49 -2.61 20.13 -16.81
CA ARG A 49 -1.94 21.42 -17.02
C ARG A 49 -2.25 21.94 -18.42
N HIS A 50 -2.94 23.07 -18.50
CA HIS A 50 -3.31 23.70 -19.76
C HIS A 50 -2.10 24.32 -20.46
N PRO A 51 -2.10 24.31 -21.80
CA PRO A 51 -1.04 24.90 -22.60
C PRO A 51 -0.92 26.40 -22.30
N ARG A 52 0.30 26.87 -22.04
CA ARG A 52 0.58 28.30 -21.89
C ARG A 52 0.87 28.90 -23.28
N PRO A 53 0.14 29.93 -23.74
CA PRO A 53 0.41 30.54 -25.04
C PRO A 53 1.83 31.11 -25.08
N LYS A 54 2.66 30.65 -26.02
CA LYS A 54 3.94 31.30 -26.36
C LYS A 54 3.72 32.24 -27.55
N GLY A 55 3.67 33.54 -27.26
CA GLY A 55 3.63 34.61 -28.28
C GLY A 55 2.23 35.00 -28.77
N LYS A 56 2.18 36.00 -29.66
CA LYS A 56 0.94 36.64 -30.14
C LYS A 56 0.23 35.89 -31.28
N LYS A 57 0.82 34.83 -31.84
CA LYS A 57 0.21 34.07 -32.94
C LYS A 57 -0.59 32.90 -32.36
N LYS A 58 -1.91 32.99 -32.43
CA LYS A 58 -2.80 31.84 -32.24
C LYS A 58 -2.51 30.85 -33.38
N SER A 59 -1.82 29.76 -33.07
CA SER A 59 -1.82 28.58 -33.95
C SER A 59 -3.26 28.10 -34.11
N ALA A 60 -3.68 27.77 -35.33
CA ALA A 60 -5.00 27.19 -35.59
C ALA A 60 -5.10 25.71 -35.17
N GLU A 61 -3.97 25.08 -34.85
CA GLU A 61 -3.91 23.68 -34.45
C GLU A 61 -4.08 23.50 -32.94
N ALA A 62 -4.78 22.42 -32.56
CA ALA A 62 -4.90 22.02 -31.17
C ALA A 62 -3.52 21.69 -30.60
N PRO A 63 -3.22 22.09 -29.35
CA PRO A 63 -1.95 21.76 -28.71
C PRO A 63 -1.82 20.25 -28.51
N LEU A 64 -0.60 19.73 -28.67
CA LEU A 64 -0.28 18.33 -28.43
C LEU A 64 -0.63 17.94 -26.99
N LYS A 65 -1.38 16.84 -26.83
CA LYS A 65 -1.70 16.26 -25.52
C LYS A 65 -0.65 15.21 -25.16
N VAL A 66 -0.06 15.33 -23.97
CA VAL A 66 0.93 14.39 -23.43
C VAL A 66 0.40 13.84 -22.11
N MET A 67 0.48 12.52 -21.92
CA MET A 67 0.10 11.84 -20.69
C MET A 67 1.34 11.29 -20.00
N LEU A 68 1.52 11.63 -18.73
CA LEU A 68 2.50 11.03 -17.84
C LEU A 68 1.73 10.20 -16.82
N ALA A 69 2.04 8.91 -16.72
CA ALA A 69 1.31 7.97 -15.87
C ALA A 69 2.27 7.27 -14.90
N ALA A 70 1.92 7.27 -13.63
CA ALA A 70 2.50 6.46 -12.58
C ALA A 70 1.36 5.89 -11.74
N HIS A 71 1.43 4.62 -11.37
CA HIS A 71 0.39 3.99 -10.57
C HIS A 71 0.59 4.35 -9.08
N MET A 72 -0.51 4.49 -8.34
CA MET A 72 -0.49 4.91 -6.92
C MET A 72 -0.44 3.72 -5.96
N ASP A 73 -0.89 2.56 -6.42
CA ASP A 73 -1.03 1.37 -5.62
C ASP A 73 0.32 0.71 -5.34
N GLN A 74 0.41 0.09 -4.18
CA GLN A 74 1.50 -0.80 -3.80
C GLN A 74 0.96 -2.19 -3.48
N ILE A 75 1.77 -3.22 -3.67
CA ILE A 75 1.39 -4.57 -3.28
C ILE A 75 1.08 -4.64 -1.78
N GLY A 76 0.10 -5.46 -1.42
CA GLY A 76 -0.30 -5.65 -0.02
C GLY A 76 -1.26 -6.81 0.14
N PHE A 77 -2.09 -6.76 1.18
CA PHE A 77 -3.05 -7.80 1.46
C PHE A 77 -4.40 -7.23 1.87
N LEU A 78 -5.43 -8.06 1.80
CA LEU A 78 -6.75 -7.79 2.36
C LEU A 78 -7.06 -8.82 3.44
N VAL A 79 -7.59 -8.38 4.57
CA VAL A 79 -8.10 -9.27 5.61
C VAL A 79 -9.22 -10.12 5.04
N ASN A 80 -9.05 -11.44 5.09
CA ASN A 80 -10.00 -12.43 4.59
C ASN A 80 -10.83 -13.05 5.71
N ASP A 81 -10.21 -13.29 6.86
CA ASP A 81 -10.85 -13.91 8.03
C ASP A 81 -10.19 -13.44 9.33
N ILE A 82 -10.95 -13.47 10.43
CA ILE A 82 -10.51 -13.09 11.77
C ILE A 82 -10.81 -14.26 12.71
N ALA A 83 -9.77 -14.97 13.15
CA ALA A 83 -9.93 -16.09 14.06
C ALA A 83 -10.40 -15.63 15.46
N ASN A 84 -10.98 -16.55 16.24
CA ASN A 84 -11.51 -16.27 17.59
C ASN A 84 -10.43 -15.82 18.58
N ASP A 85 -9.20 -16.26 18.38
CA ASP A 85 -8.02 -15.88 19.15
C ASP A 85 -7.36 -14.58 18.66
N GLY A 86 -7.84 -13.99 17.56
CA GLY A 86 -7.41 -12.70 17.04
C GLY A 86 -6.43 -12.73 15.88
N PHE A 87 -5.98 -13.90 15.43
CA PHE A 87 -5.13 -13.99 14.24
C PHE A 87 -5.90 -13.64 12.97
N LEU A 88 -5.27 -12.85 12.10
CA LEU A 88 -5.86 -12.48 10.81
C LEU A 88 -5.35 -13.41 9.70
N ARG A 89 -6.26 -13.89 8.87
CA ARG A 89 -5.93 -14.50 7.57
C ARG A 89 -6.05 -13.46 6.48
N VAL A 90 -5.17 -13.51 5.50
CA VAL A 90 -5.12 -12.48 4.45
C VAL A 90 -4.99 -13.08 3.06
N ASN A 91 -5.54 -12.35 2.08
CA ASN A 91 -5.35 -12.63 0.66
C ASN A 91 -4.42 -11.58 0.05
N PRO A 92 -3.48 -11.96 -0.82
CA PRO A 92 -2.62 -10.99 -1.49
C PRO A 92 -3.40 -10.16 -2.51
N VAL A 93 -3.06 -8.88 -2.59
CA VAL A 93 -3.42 -7.99 -3.69
C VAL A 93 -2.12 -7.49 -4.33
N GLY A 94 -1.77 -8.09 -5.46
CA GLY A 94 -0.45 -8.00 -6.07
C GLY A 94 0.35 -9.30 -5.98
N GLY A 95 1.51 -9.33 -6.63
CA GLY A 95 2.39 -10.50 -6.65
C GLY A 95 3.39 -10.47 -5.49
N PHE A 96 3.48 -11.57 -4.74
CA PHE A 96 4.46 -11.74 -3.69
C PHE A 96 5.33 -12.97 -3.91
N ASP A 97 6.61 -12.84 -3.61
CA ASP A 97 7.47 -13.96 -3.30
C ASP A 97 7.33 -14.28 -1.81
N THR A 98 6.73 -15.42 -1.47
CA THR A 98 6.43 -15.79 -0.08
C THR A 98 7.69 -15.94 0.78
N ARG A 99 8.87 -16.14 0.17
CA ARG A 99 10.16 -16.15 0.86
C ARG A 99 10.48 -14.83 1.56
N ASN A 100 9.91 -13.72 1.10
CA ASN A 100 10.14 -12.39 1.66
C ASN A 100 9.17 -12.02 2.80
N LEU A 101 8.21 -12.89 3.12
CA LEU A 101 7.11 -12.59 4.06
C LEU A 101 7.32 -13.15 5.47
N PHE A 102 8.42 -13.86 5.71
CA PHE A 102 8.74 -14.42 7.01
C PHE A 102 9.06 -13.31 8.02
N ALA A 103 8.42 -13.36 9.20
CA ALA A 103 8.64 -12.44 10.32
C ALA A 103 8.60 -10.96 9.90
N ARG A 104 7.67 -10.61 9.02
CA ARG A 104 7.62 -9.26 8.43
C ARG A 104 6.68 -8.37 9.24
N ARG A 105 7.13 -7.16 9.56
CA ARG A 105 6.25 -6.14 10.13
C ARG A 105 5.26 -5.69 9.07
N VAL A 106 4.02 -5.53 9.50
CA VAL A 106 2.91 -5.08 8.67
C VAL A 106 2.10 -4.02 9.41
N ARG A 107 1.33 -3.26 8.64
CA ARG A 107 0.40 -2.27 9.15
C ARG A 107 -1.00 -2.61 8.66
N VAL A 108 -1.90 -2.93 9.58
CA VAL A 108 -3.32 -3.19 9.30
C VAL A 108 -4.06 -1.86 9.34
N CYS A 109 -4.55 -1.41 8.20
CA CYS A 109 -5.17 -0.10 8.05
C CYS A 109 -6.68 -0.22 8.28
N THR A 110 -7.12 0.09 9.50
CA THR A 110 -8.53 0.04 9.87
C THR A 110 -9.19 1.41 9.68
N ARG A 111 -10.50 1.49 9.94
CA ARG A 111 -11.25 2.75 9.95
C ARG A 111 -10.80 3.70 11.07
N ASP A 112 -10.50 3.15 12.24
CA ASP A 112 -10.31 3.93 13.47
C ASP A 112 -8.82 4.20 13.77
N GLY A 113 -7.92 3.63 12.97
CA GLY A 113 -6.49 3.80 13.10
C GLY A 113 -5.70 2.64 12.50
N ASP A 114 -4.42 2.86 12.29
CA ASP A 114 -3.55 1.81 11.78
C ASP A 114 -2.95 1.02 12.95
N LEU A 115 -3.01 -0.31 12.86
CA LEU A 115 -2.52 -1.22 13.88
C LEU A 115 -1.23 -1.90 13.40
N PRO A 116 -0.15 -1.87 14.20
CA PRO A 116 1.06 -2.63 13.88
C PRO A 116 0.79 -4.13 14.07
N GLY A 117 1.37 -4.95 13.20
CA GLY A 117 1.29 -6.39 13.29
C GLY A 117 2.54 -7.08 12.78
N VAL A 118 2.61 -8.39 12.99
CA VAL A 118 3.68 -9.24 12.48
C VAL A 118 3.08 -10.37 11.66
N MET A 119 3.53 -10.47 10.41
CA MET A 119 3.20 -11.55 9.49
C MET A 119 4.17 -12.72 9.68
N ASN A 120 3.60 -13.93 9.82
CA ASN A 120 4.34 -15.18 9.94
C ASN A 120 3.65 -16.29 9.16
N PRO A 121 4.39 -17.32 8.69
CA PRO A 121 3.78 -18.53 8.16
C PRO A 121 3.15 -19.34 9.31
N ALA A 122 1.96 -19.90 9.06
CA ALA A 122 1.36 -20.92 9.90
C ALA A 122 2.19 -22.19 9.75
N GLY A 123 2.88 -22.56 10.81
CA GLY A 123 3.76 -23.71 10.80
C GLY A 123 4.40 -23.93 12.15
N ARG A 124 4.94 -25.13 12.32
CA ARG A 124 5.75 -25.45 13.49
C ARG A 124 7.04 -24.64 13.45
N PRO A 125 7.49 -24.08 14.59
CA PRO A 125 8.83 -23.51 14.69
C PRO A 125 9.89 -24.49 14.19
N ILE A 126 10.95 -23.96 13.58
CA ILE A 126 11.97 -24.79 12.90
C ILE A 126 12.62 -25.84 13.82
N HIS A 127 12.68 -25.60 15.12
CA HIS A 127 13.26 -26.53 16.09
C HIS A 127 12.34 -27.72 16.43
N ILE A 128 11.05 -27.67 16.08
CA ILE A 128 10.09 -28.78 16.24
C ILE A 128 9.44 -29.23 14.92
N ALA A 129 9.76 -28.58 13.80
CA ALA A 129 9.31 -28.96 12.48
C ALA A 129 10.05 -30.21 11.97
N THR A 130 9.38 -31.01 11.15
CA THR A 130 10.01 -32.15 10.45
C THR A 130 10.93 -31.66 9.33
N GLU A 131 11.86 -32.50 8.87
CA GLU A 131 12.77 -32.14 7.77
C GLU A 131 12.03 -31.78 6.47
N ASP A 132 10.88 -32.42 6.21
CA ASP A 132 10.04 -32.11 5.05
C ASP A 132 9.37 -30.72 5.19
N GLU A 133 8.86 -30.39 6.38
CA GLU A 133 8.27 -29.08 6.66
C GLU A 133 9.30 -27.95 6.53
N LYS A 134 10.56 -28.20 6.94
CA LYS A 134 11.65 -27.22 6.81
C LYS A 134 12.00 -26.88 5.36
N ARG A 135 11.80 -27.83 4.44
CA ARG A 135 12.12 -27.66 3.01
C ARG A 135 10.98 -27.00 2.24
N LYS A 136 9.75 -27.03 2.77
CA LYS A 136 8.58 -26.44 2.13
C LYS A 136 8.59 -24.92 2.29
N VAL A 137 8.51 -24.20 1.17
CA VAL A 137 8.19 -22.77 1.19
C VAL A 137 6.67 -22.65 1.38
N PRO A 138 6.17 -21.94 2.41
CA PRO A 138 4.75 -21.79 2.64
C PRO A 138 4.07 -21.05 1.49
N ASP A 139 2.86 -21.50 1.17
CA ASP A 139 1.95 -20.78 0.29
C ASP A 139 1.43 -19.52 0.99
N ILE A 140 0.99 -18.53 0.21
CA ILE A 140 0.56 -17.24 0.79
C ILE A 140 -0.62 -17.39 1.76
N THR A 141 -1.50 -18.36 1.50
CA THR A 141 -2.66 -18.68 2.34
C THR A 141 -2.27 -19.31 3.68
N GLU A 142 -1.04 -19.83 3.79
CA GLU A 142 -0.49 -20.34 5.03
C GLU A 142 -0.03 -19.20 5.94
N PHE A 143 0.11 -17.95 5.46
CA PHE A 143 0.47 -16.82 6.32
C PHE A 143 -0.71 -16.32 7.17
N PHE A 144 -0.36 -15.77 8.32
CA PHE A 144 -1.28 -15.07 9.21
C PHE A 144 -0.61 -13.82 9.80
N ILE A 145 -1.42 -12.91 10.32
CA ILE A 145 -0.94 -11.71 11.02
C ILE A 145 -1.37 -11.78 12.47
N ASP A 146 -0.41 -11.49 13.35
CA ASP A 146 -0.62 -11.30 14.77
C ASP A 146 -0.52 -9.81 15.12
N LEU A 147 -1.52 -9.29 15.83
CA LEU A 147 -1.53 -7.92 16.36
C LEU A 147 -1.10 -7.84 17.82
N GLY A 148 -0.91 -8.98 18.49
CA GLY A 148 -0.61 -9.07 19.92
C GLY A 148 -1.76 -8.63 20.82
N LEU A 149 -2.99 -8.55 20.29
CA LEU A 149 -4.19 -8.12 21.01
C LEU A 149 -5.14 -9.30 21.26
N PRO A 150 -5.98 -9.25 22.32
CA PRO A 150 -7.02 -10.24 22.53
C PRO A 150 -7.99 -10.32 21.35
N GLY A 151 -8.42 -11.53 20.96
CA GLY A 151 -9.31 -11.72 19.80
C GLY A 151 -10.58 -10.86 19.81
N VAL A 152 -11.21 -10.66 20.98
CA VAL A 152 -12.38 -9.78 21.13
C VAL A 152 -12.07 -8.33 20.73
N GLU A 153 -10.87 -7.86 21.04
CA GLU A 153 -10.43 -6.51 20.70
C GLU A 153 -10.07 -6.38 19.22
N VAL A 154 -9.46 -7.41 18.63
CA VAL A 154 -9.19 -7.48 17.18
C VAL A 154 -10.49 -7.44 16.39
N GLN A 155 -11.47 -8.28 16.75
CA GLN A 155 -12.77 -8.35 16.06
C GLN A 155 -13.57 -7.04 16.14
N ARG A 156 -13.30 -6.20 17.16
CA ARG A 156 -13.93 -4.88 17.28
C ARG A 156 -13.30 -3.85 16.34
N GLN A 157 -11.98 -3.91 16.15
CA GLN A 157 -11.21 -2.89 15.44
C GLN A 157 -10.99 -3.21 13.95
N VAL A 158 -10.80 -4.49 13.63
CA VAL A 158 -10.48 -4.96 12.28
C VAL A 158 -11.71 -5.55 11.62
N LYS A 159 -11.86 -5.31 10.31
CA LYS A 159 -12.91 -5.90 9.49
C LYS A 159 -12.33 -6.69 8.33
N ILE A 160 -13.08 -7.70 7.89
CA ILE A 160 -12.84 -8.36 6.60
C ILE A 160 -12.85 -7.30 5.50
N GLY A 161 -11.82 -7.29 4.67
CA GLY A 161 -11.59 -6.31 3.61
C GLY A 161 -10.74 -5.10 4.00
N ASP A 162 -10.34 -4.96 5.27
CA ASP A 162 -9.33 -3.98 5.66
C ASP A 162 -8.00 -4.30 4.97
N MET A 163 -7.30 -3.26 4.51
CA MET A 163 -6.02 -3.44 3.81
C MET A 163 -4.86 -3.59 4.78
N VAL A 164 -3.87 -4.35 4.35
CA VAL A 164 -2.61 -4.55 5.07
C VAL A 164 -1.46 -4.22 4.13
N VAL A 165 -0.51 -3.44 4.63
CA VAL A 165 0.73 -3.12 3.90
C VAL A 165 1.95 -3.62 4.67
N LEU A 166 3.06 -3.85 3.97
CA LEU A 166 4.35 -4.07 4.63
C LEU A 166 4.80 -2.79 5.34
N ASP A 167 5.42 -2.94 6.51
CA ASP A 167 5.85 -1.81 7.35
C ASP A 167 7.40 -1.74 7.42
N GLY A 168 7.95 -0.88 6.58
CA GLY A 168 9.38 -0.62 6.44
C GLY A 168 9.72 0.85 6.72
N PRO A 169 10.88 1.14 7.34
CA PRO A 169 11.28 2.52 7.56
C PRO A 169 11.71 3.18 6.25
N PHE A 170 11.46 4.47 6.12
CA PHE A 170 12.14 5.29 5.14
C PHE A 170 13.55 5.64 5.65
N ALA A 171 14.58 5.36 4.87
CA ALA A 171 15.96 5.64 5.22
C ALA A 171 16.77 6.12 4.03
N GLU A 172 17.57 7.16 4.24
CA GLU A 172 18.59 7.61 3.30
C GLU A 172 19.90 6.87 3.58
N VAL A 173 20.45 6.22 2.55
CA VAL A 173 21.67 5.41 2.63
C VAL A 173 22.63 5.86 1.53
N GLY A 174 23.54 6.78 1.87
CA GLY A 174 24.40 7.42 0.87
C GLY A 174 23.55 8.20 -0.15
N ASP A 175 23.72 7.87 -1.43
CA ASP A 175 22.94 8.47 -2.54
C ASP A 175 21.60 7.75 -2.80
N TYR A 176 21.28 6.71 -2.02
CA TYR A 176 20.09 5.89 -2.23
C TYR A 176 19.04 6.09 -1.13
N VAL A 177 17.80 5.74 -1.46
CA VAL A 177 16.69 5.66 -0.52
C VAL A 177 16.23 4.22 -0.41
N VAL A 178 16.03 3.76 0.81
CA VAL A 178 15.42 2.46 1.14
C VAL A 178 14.09 2.75 1.83
N SER A 179 13.00 2.18 1.31
CA SER A 179 11.66 2.30 1.87
C SER A 179 10.88 1.00 1.69
#